data_AF-A0A2S1XEK5-F1
#
_entry.id   AF-A0A2S1XEK5-F1
#
_cell.length_a   1.000
_cell.length_b   1.000
_cell.length_c   1.000
_cell.angle_alpha   90.00
_cell.angle_beta   90.00
_cell.angle_gamma   90.00
#
_symmetry.space_group_name_H-M   'P 1'
#
loop_
_entity.id
_entity.type
_entity.pdbx_description
1 polymer ?
#
loop_
_entity_poly.entity_id
_entity_poly.type
_entity_poly.pdbx_seq_one_letter_code
_entity_poly.pdbx_strand_id
1 'polypeptide(L)'
;MNRQRAAHRIPSFTLRSAAAVGLAVLFAGAALPAAAKEAAKPAAEKTAAKATAKPAAAKSTASKAAATKPGACYSRAEHAAEQTIRMHTEMMVVGLTCMQVNPEKKPFNLYQDFTVKNRSLISNSEASMIDHFRKKGGGNATRQFDMFRTELANEVSRRAAVIGTGLYCANFVDRSKAAMDLTADDIRVLTGDEKSAGLMHLSSKPLCDVQVVSNPDVNYDVAQAPASRSGSAATASKSTGKATAKAPGKPKEPAKAQVVSAKR
;
A
#
# COMPACT_ATOMS: atom_id res chain seq x y z
N MET A 1 24.08 -6.89 38.38
CA MET A 1 22.87 -6.06 38.43
C MET A 1 21.92 -6.55 37.35
N ASN A 2 20.89 -7.26 37.78
CA ASN A 2 20.02 -8.11 36.99
C ASN A 2 18.71 -7.35 36.73
N ARG A 3 18.42 -6.92 35.50
CA ARG A 3 17.15 -6.27 35.15
C ARG A 3 16.28 -7.22 34.32
N GLN A 4 15.23 -7.64 35.01
CA GLN A 4 14.18 -8.56 34.60
C GLN A 4 13.48 -8.08 33.32
N ARG A 5 13.43 -8.95 32.31
CA ARG A 5 12.49 -8.84 31.19
C ARG A 5 11.12 -9.33 31.66
N ALA A 6 10.21 -8.41 31.93
CA ALA A 6 8.81 -8.71 32.17
C ALA A 6 8.16 -9.18 30.85
N ALA A 7 7.70 -10.43 30.84
CA ALA A 7 6.93 -11.02 29.77
C ALA A 7 5.49 -10.50 29.82
N HIS A 8 5.14 -9.56 28.93
CA HIS A 8 3.74 -9.27 28.64
C HIS A 8 3.19 -10.35 27.71
N ARG A 9 2.52 -11.35 28.31
CA ARG A 9 1.59 -12.23 27.60
C ARG A 9 0.38 -11.41 27.18
N ILE A 10 0.25 -11.15 25.87
CA ILE A 10 -0.98 -10.63 25.27
C ILE A 10 -1.96 -11.80 25.20
N PRO A 11 -3.18 -11.70 25.77
CA PRO A 11 -4.19 -12.74 25.62
C PRO A 11 -4.72 -12.74 24.18
N SER A 12 -4.63 -13.90 23.53
CA SER A 12 -5.23 -14.16 22.22
C SER A 12 -6.75 -14.02 22.32
N PHE A 13 -7.30 -12.96 21.73
CA PHE A 13 -8.74 -12.84 21.51
C PHE A 13 -9.18 -13.92 20.51
N THR A 14 -9.98 -14.86 20.99
CA THR A 14 -10.66 -15.88 20.19
C THR A 14 -11.78 -15.22 19.39
N LEU A 15 -11.58 -15.05 18.07
CA LEU A 15 -12.67 -14.74 17.15
C LEU A 15 -13.64 -15.94 17.12
N ARG A 16 -14.79 -15.77 17.74
CA ARG A 16 -15.96 -16.64 17.53
C ARG A 16 -16.70 -16.16 16.28
N SER A 17 -16.70 -17.00 15.25
CA SER A 17 -17.54 -16.84 14.07
C SER A 17 -19.02 -17.14 14.36
N ALA A 18 -19.86 -16.48 13.56
CA ALA A 18 -21.20 -16.85 13.14
C ALA A 18 -22.37 -16.71 14.16
N ALA A 19 -23.15 -15.65 13.96
CA ALA A 19 -24.60 -15.75 14.01
C ALA A 19 -25.18 -14.95 12.84
N ALA A 20 -25.91 -15.67 11.98
CA ALA A 20 -26.65 -15.15 10.87
C ALA A 20 -27.73 -14.19 11.35
N VAL A 21 -27.67 -12.93 10.90
CA VAL A 21 -28.81 -12.02 10.93
C VAL A 21 -29.35 -11.96 9.52
N GLY A 22 -30.45 -12.67 9.31
CA GLY A 22 -31.27 -12.54 8.11
C GLY A 22 -31.88 -11.13 8.08
N LEU A 23 -31.47 -10.32 7.11
CA LEU A 23 -32.16 -9.09 6.79
C LEU A 23 -33.16 -9.39 5.68
N ALA A 24 -34.44 -9.49 6.05
CA ALA A 24 -35.54 -9.54 5.10
C ALA A 24 -35.60 -8.20 4.34
N VAL A 25 -35.42 -8.26 3.03
CA VAL A 25 -35.64 -7.16 2.10
C VAL A 25 -37.15 -7.00 1.93
N LEU A 26 -37.75 -6.05 2.64
CA LEU A 26 -39.07 -5.55 2.29
C LEU A 26 -38.90 -4.42 1.26
N PHE A 27 -39.16 -4.78 0.00
CA PHE A 27 -39.41 -3.83 -1.08
C PHE A 27 -40.68 -3.03 -0.76
N ALA A 28 -40.52 -1.83 -0.21
CA ALA A 28 -41.55 -0.81 -0.24
C ALA A 28 -41.33 0.06 -1.48
N GLY A 29 -42.19 -0.14 -2.49
CA GLY A 29 -42.26 0.72 -3.65
C GLY A 29 -42.60 2.14 -3.25
N ALA A 30 -41.72 3.08 -3.58
CA ALA A 30 -42.02 4.50 -3.58
C ALA A 30 -42.15 4.95 -5.05
N ALA A 31 -43.36 5.42 -5.37
CA ALA A 31 -43.78 5.91 -6.65
C ALA A 31 -42.90 7.07 -7.15
N LEU A 32 -42.62 7.06 -8.45
CA LEU A 32 -42.07 8.19 -9.18
C LEU A 32 -43.11 9.32 -9.24
N PRO A 33 -42.73 10.58 -8.98
CA PRO A 33 -43.36 11.70 -9.63
C PRO A 33 -42.74 11.93 -11.00
N ALA A 34 -43.58 11.83 -12.02
CA ALA A 34 -43.39 12.40 -13.34
C ALA A 34 -43.47 13.94 -13.30
N ALA A 35 -43.04 14.56 -14.41
CA ALA A 35 -42.93 16.01 -14.69
C ALA A 35 -41.61 16.64 -14.19
N ALA A 36 -40.86 17.41 -14.97
CA ALA A 36 -41.26 18.24 -16.09
C ALA A 36 -40.23 18.21 -17.24
N LYS A 37 -40.78 18.31 -18.46
CA LYS A 37 -40.07 18.72 -19.66
C LYS A 37 -39.65 20.18 -19.48
N GLU A 38 -38.37 20.48 -19.64
CA GLU A 38 -37.97 21.81 -20.10
C GLU A 38 -36.97 21.66 -21.25
N ALA A 39 -37.44 22.11 -22.40
CA ALA A 39 -36.70 22.15 -23.64
C ALA A 39 -35.85 23.43 -23.63
N ALA A 40 -34.53 23.29 -23.76
CA ALA A 40 -33.68 24.39 -24.19
C ALA A 40 -32.56 23.84 -25.08
N LYS A 41 -32.61 24.24 -26.34
CA LYS A 41 -31.63 24.03 -27.41
C LYS A 41 -31.51 25.40 -28.11
N PRO A 42 -30.47 25.66 -28.92
CA PRO A 42 -29.06 25.83 -28.58
C PRO A 42 -28.58 27.26 -28.94
N ALA A 43 -27.61 27.82 -28.22
CA ALA A 43 -26.88 29.00 -28.69
C ALA A 43 -25.59 28.55 -29.38
N ALA A 44 -25.61 28.60 -30.71
CA ALA A 44 -24.45 28.45 -31.56
C ALA A 44 -23.67 29.76 -31.60
N GLU A 45 -22.47 29.79 -31.04
CA GLU A 45 -21.52 30.87 -31.29
C GLU A 45 -20.48 30.39 -32.29
N LYS A 46 -20.62 30.88 -33.52
CA LYS A 46 -19.64 30.78 -34.60
C LYS A 46 -18.62 31.89 -34.40
N THR A 47 -17.38 31.55 -34.07
CA THR A 47 -16.23 32.41 -34.35
C THR A 47 -15.29 31.67 -35.30
N ALA A 48 -15.37 32.08 -36.56
CA ALA A 48 -14.42 31.77 -37.60
C ALA A 48 -13.19 32.68 -37.42
N ALA A 49 -12.01 32.09 -37.25
CA ALA A 49 -10.75 32.78 -37.53
C ALA A 49 -9.81 31.81 -38.24
N LYS A 50 -9.71 32.03 -39.55
CA LYS A 50 -8.85 31.37 -40.53
C LYS A 50 -7.42 31.89 -40.35
N ALA A 51 -6.50 31.06 -39.89
CA ALA A 51 -5.07 31.29 -40.05
C ALA A 51 -4.44 30.07 -40.73
N THR A 52 -4.13 30.24 -42.00
CA THR A 52 -3.41 29.27 -42.83
C THR A 52 -1.92 29.46 -42.58
N ALA A 53 -1.33 28.60 -41.75
CA ALA A 53 0.12 28.51 -41.60
C ALA A 53 0.64 27.24 -42.29
N LYS A 54 1.44 27.48 -43.33
CA LYS A 54 2.21 26.56 -44.16
C LYS A 54 3.04 25.58 -43.31
N PRO A 55 2.93 24.25 -43.48
CA PRO A 55 3.80 23.31 -42.77
C PRO A 55 5.18 23.27 -43.46
N ALA A 56 6.19 23.80 -42.77
CA ALA A 56 7.59 23.51 -43.10
C ALA A 56 7.86 22.06 -42.72
N ALA A 57 8.15 21.23 -43.71
CA ALA A 57 8.54 19.84 -43.56
C ALA A 57 9.91 19.75 -42.86
N ALA A 58 9.90 19.78 -41.53
CA ALA A 58 11.03 19.33 -40.74
C ALA A 58 11.07 17.79 -40.81
N LYS A 59 12.10 17.26 -41.47
CA LYS A 59 12.45 15.83 -41.45
C LYS A 59 12.74 15.45 -39.99
N SER A 60 11.73 14.93 -39.29
CA SER A 60 11.90 14.26 -38.01
C SER A 60 12.68 12.97 -38.27
N THR A 61 13.98 13.00 -38.00
CA THR A 61 14.79 11.79 -37.85
C THR A 61 14.19 11.01 -36.69
N ALA A 62 13.36 10.02 -37.01
CA ALA A 62 12.82 9.07 -36.07
C ALA A 62 14.00 8.29 -35.48
N SER A 63 14.49 8.76 -34.34
CA SER A 63 15.39 8.00 -33.47
C SER A 63 14.67 6.69 -33.16
N LYS A 64 15.18 5.61 -33.73
CA LYS A 64 14.69 4.25 -33.53
C LYS A 64 14.82 3.94 -32.04
N ALA A 65 13.75 4.19 -31.28
CA ALA A 65 13.68 3.86 -29.88
C ALA A 65 13.96 2.36 -29.76
N ALA A 66 15.11 2.03 -29.18
CA ALA A 66 15.46 0.64 -28.89
C ALA A 66 14.31 0.06 -28.06
N ALA A 67 13.66 -0.98 -28.57
CA ALA A 67 12.56 -1.64 -27.89
C ALA A 67 13.09 -2.20 -26.56
N THR A 68 12.86 -1.46 -25.48
CA THR A 68 13.20 -1.88 -24.13
C THR A 68 12.43 -3.16 -23.85
N LYS A 69 13.11 -4.19 -23.33
CA LYS A 69 12.47 -5.47 -23.00
C LYS A 69 11.22 -5.20 -22.15
N PRO A 70 10.03 -5.69 -22.54
CA PRO A 70 8.80 -5.51 -21.76
C PRO A 70 8.99 -6.19 -20.41
N GLY A 71 9.40 -5.43 -19.39
CA GLY A 71 9.91 -6.06 -18.18
C GLY A 71 10.66 -5.15 -17.23
N ALA A 72 11.58 -4.35 -17.77
CA ALA A 72 12.65 -3.76 -16.96
C ALA A 72 12.30 -2.43 -16.27
N CYS A 73 11.30 -1.71 -16.77
CA CYS A 73 11.00 -0.33 -16.37
C CYS A 73 9.49 -0.07 -16.30
N TYR A 74 9.09 1.07 -15.73
CA TYR A 74 7.73 1.60 -15.75
C TYR A 74 7.57 2.71 -16.78
N SER A 75 6.43 2.77 -17.45
CA SER A 75 6.02 4.02 -18.10
C SER A 75 5.70 5.09 -17.05
N ARG A 76 5.69 6.38 -17.41
CA ARG A 76 5.35 7.47 -16.47
C ARG A 76 4.03 7.26 -15.73
N ALA A 77 3.02 6.76 -16.44
CA ALA A 77 1.72 6.47 -15.84
C ALA A 77 1.79 5.30 -14.84
N GLU A 78 2.51 4.23 -15.17
CA GLU A 78 2.69 3.08 -14.26
C GLU A 78 3.55 3.47 -13.04
N HIS A 79 4.56 4.31 -13.23
CA HIS A 79 5.39 4.84 -12.16
C HIS A 79 4.56 5.67 -11.17
N ALA A 80 3.79 6.64 -11.67
CA ALA A 80 2.90 7.45 -10.85
C ALA A 80 1.86 6.59 -10.11
N ALA A 81 1.33 5.56 -10.77
CA ALA A 81 0.42 4.60 -10.16
C ALA A 81 1.10 3.82 -9.02
N GLU A 82 2.30 3.27 -9.24
CA GLU A 82 3.06 2.54 -8.21
C GLU A 82 3.30 3.41 -6.97
N GLN A 83 3.79 4.63 -7.19
CA GLN A 83 4.06 5.58 -6.13
C GLN A 83 2.80 5.96 -5.33
N THR A 84 1.65 6.08 -6.01
CA THR A 84 0.36 6.31 -5.33
C THR A 84 0.00 5.14 -4.41
N ILE A 85 0.18 3.89 -4.88
CA ILE A 85 -0.07 2.68 -4.07
C ILE A 85 0.92 2.56 -2.91
N ARG A 86 2.19 2.94 -3.10
CA ARG A 86 3.20 2.98 -2.05
C ARG A 86 2.84 4.00 -0.98
N MET A 87 2.48 5.24 -1.36
CA MET A 87 2.07 6.28 -0.41
C MET A 87 0.82 5.86 0.38
N HIS A 88 -0.18 5.28 -0.29
CA HIS A 88 -1.38 4.73 0.36
C HIS A 88 -1.04 3.66 1.40
N THR A 89 -0.14 2.74 1.04
CA THR A 89 0.30 1.64 1.91
C THR A 89 1.13 2.15 3.08
N GLU A 90 1.98 3.14 2.87
CA GLU A 90 2.76 3.77 3.93
C GLU A 90 1.86 4.50 4.95
N MET A 91 0.89 5.28 4.47
CA MET A 91 -0.10 5.92 5.36
C MET A 91 -0.87 4.89 6.19
N MET A 92 -1.23 3.75 5.60
CA MET A 92 -1.87 2.64 6.32
C MET A 92 -0.98 2.12 7.45
N VAL A 93 0.30 1.81 7.16
CA VAL A 93 1.24 1.30 8.17
C VAL A 93 1.52 2.35 9.24
N VAL A 94 1.71 3.62 8.89
CA VAL A 94 1.83 4.73 9.84
C VAL A 94 0.60 4.81 10.75
N GLY A 95 -0.60 4.71 10.17
CA GLY A 95 -1.86 4.70 10.92
C GLY A 95 -1.92 3.58 11.95
N LEU A 96 -1.52 2.36 11.57
CA LEU A 96 -1.52 1.20 12.45
C LEU A 96 -0.42 1.26 13.52
N THR A 97 0.80 1.61 13.12
CA THR A 97 1.97 1.64 14.00
C THR A 97 1.91 2.79 15.01
N CYS A 98 1.38 3.95 14.63
CA CYS A 98 1.48 5.17 15.42
C CYS A 98 0.22 5.53 16.22
N MET A 99 -0.88 4.78 16.11
CA MET A 99 -2.12 5.11 16.80
C MET A 99 -1.97 5.21 18.33
N GLN A 100 -1.09 4.39 18.93
CA GLN A 100 -0.86 4.39 20.38
C GLN A 100 0.18 5.42 20.82
N VAL A 101 1.11 5.80 19.93
CA VAL A 101 2.19 6.74 20.24
C VAL A 101 1.71 8.19 20.13
N ASN A 102 0.89 8.48 19.12
CA ASN A 102 0.36 9.82 18.84
C ASN A 102 -1.18 9.79 18.73
N PRO A 103 -1.92 9.45 19.81
CA PRO A 103 -3.38 9.33 19.76
C PRO A 103 -4.07 10.65 19.38
N GLU A 104 -3.52 11.78 19.84
CA GLU A 104 -4.06 13.13 19.56
C GLU A 104 -4.11 13.46 18.06
N LYS A 105 -3.13 12.95 17.28
CA LYS A 105 -3.06 13.19 15.83
C LYS A 105 -3.95 12.23 15.02
N LYS A 106 -4.53 11.20 15.65
CA LYS A 106 -5.43 10.21 15.04
C LYS A 106 -4.89 9.67 13.68
N PRO A 107 -3.65 9.13 13.62
CA PRO A 107 -2.99 8.82 12.36
C PRO A 107 -3.74 7.79 11.50
N PHE A 108 -4.52 6.89 12.11
CA PHE A 108 -5.35 5.95 11.36
C PHE A 108 -6.54 6.62 10.68
N ASN A 109 -7.13 7.66 11.29
CA ASN A 109 -8.20 8.44 10.65
C ASN A 109 -7.66 9.20 9.45
N LEU A 110 -6.44 9.76 9.53
CA LEU A 110 -5.80 10.42 8.38
C LEU A 110 -5.69 9.47 7.17
N TYR A 111 -5.34 8.21 7.40
CA TYR A 111 -5.30 7.19 6.33
C TYR A 111 -6.70 6.91 5.75
N GLN A 112 -7.73 6.80 6.59
CA GLN A 112 -9.10 6.57 6.14
C GLN A 112 -9.61 7.75 5.30
N ASP A 113 -9.43 8.98 5.81
CA ASP A 113 -9.84 10.20 5.14
C ASP A 113 -9.10 10.37 3.81
N PHE A 114 -7.80 10.08 3.78
CA PHE A 114 -7.00 10.06 2.55
C PHE A 114 -7.58 9.09 1.52
N THR A 115 -7.92 7.88 1.96
CA THR A 115 -8.47 6.82 1.10
C THR A 115 -9.83 7.23 0.51
N VAL A 116 -10.69 7.85 1.31
CA VAL A 116 -12.00 8.33 0.86
C VAL A 116 -11.84 9.51 -0.11
N LYS A 117 -11.03 10.51 0.24
CA LYS A 117 -10.76 11.70 -0.59
C LYS A 117 -10.19 11.32 -1.96
N ASN A 118 -9.28 10.36 -2.00
CA ASN A 118 -8.55 9.98 -3.21
C ASN A 118 -9.01 8.65 -3.82
N ARG A 119 -10.23 8.18 -3.51
CA ARG A 119 -10.73 6.85 -3.94
C ARG A 119 -10.59 6.59 -5.43
N SER A 120 -10.95 7.58 -6.26
CA SER A 120 -10.85 7.45 -7.72
C SER A 120 -9.40 7.35 -8.19
N LEU A 121 -8.50 8.18 -7.64
CA LEU A 121 -7.07 8.15 -7.97
C LEU A 121 -6.44 6.81 -7.58
N ILE A 122 -6.72 6.32 -6.38
CA ILE A 122 -6.22 5.03 -5.89
C ILE A 122 -6.71 3.92 -6.81
N SER A 123 -8.02 3.82 -7.07
CA SER A 123 -8.60 2.78 -7.93
C SER A 123 -8.02 2.78 -9.35
N ASN A 124 -7.82 3.95 -9.96
CA ASN A 124 -7.18 4.05 -11.28
C ASN A 124 -5.71 3.62 -11.26
N SER A 125 -5.01 3.88 -10.16
CA SER A 125 -3.63 3.44 -9.95
C SER A 125 -3.54 1.92 -9.78
N GLU A 126 -4.48 1.32 -9.04
CA GLU A 126 -4.58 -0.14 -8.90
C GLU A 126 -4.83 -0.80 -10.27
N ALA A 127 -5.78 -0.27 -11.05
CA ALA A 127 -6.05 -0.77 -12.40
C ALA A 127 -4.81 -0.68 -13.31
N SER A 128 -4.08 0.44 -13.25
CA SER A 128 -2.85 0.64 -14.04
C SER A 128 -1.75 -0.37 -13.65
N MET A 129 -1.61 -0.69 -12.37
CA MET A 129 -0.64 -1.69 -11.89
C MET A 129 -1.06 -3.12 -12.21
N ILE A 130 -2.34 -3.45 -12.13
CA ILE A 130 -2.87 -4.75 -12.57
C ILE A 130 -2.61 -4.93 -14.07
N ASP A 131 -2.85 -3.90 -14.87
CA ASP A 131 -2.57 -3.93 -16.31
C ASP A 131 -1.07 -4.12 -16.60
N HIS A 132 -0.20 -3.49 -15.80
CA HIS A 132 1.24 -3.72 -15.87
C HIS A 132 1.61 -5.19 -15.61
N PHE A 133 1.10 -5.76 -14.52
CA PHE A 133 1.35 -7.16 -14.19
C PHE A 133 0.77 -8.12 -15.22
N ARG A 134 -0.36 -7.77 -15.86
CA ARG A 134 -0.94 -8.55 -16.96
C ARG A 134 -0.05 -8.56 -18.21
N LYS A 135 0.61 -7.44 -18.51
CA LYS A 135 1.53 -7.33 -19.67
C LYS A 135 2.85 -8.07 -19.45
N LYS A 136 3.34 -8.12 -18.21
CA LYS A 136 4.67 -8.68 -17.88
C LYS A 136 4.65 -10.11 -17.34
N GLY A 137 3.62 -10.47 -16.59
CA GLY A 137 3.49 -11.76 -15.96
C GLY A 137 2.48 -12.62 -16.71
N GLY A 138 2.88 -13.84 -17.09
CA GLY A 138 1.90 -14.88 -17.34
C GLY A 138 1.15 -15.20 -16.03
N GLY A 139 -0.18 -15.34 -16.08
CA GLY A 139 -0.99 -15.75 -14.94
C GLY A 139 -1.95 -14.68 -14.41
N ASN A 140 -2.28 -14.78 -13.11
CA ASN A 140 -3.27 -13.91 -12.46
C ASN A 140 -2.66 -12.57 -12.02
N ALA A 141 -2.89 -11.52 -12.81
CA ALA A 141 -2.36 -10.18 -12.57
C ALA A 141 -2.84 -9.55 -11.25
N THR A 142 -4.10 -9.81 -10.85
CA THR A 142 -4.64 -9.33 -9.57
C THR A 142 -3.87 -9.94 -8.39
N ARG A 143 -3.60 -11.24 -8.44
CA ARG A 143 -2.78 -11.90 -7.40
C ARG A 143 -1.38 -11.30 -7.31
N GLN A 144 -0.75 -10.99 -8.45
CA GLN A 144 0.57 -10.33 -8.47
C GLN A 144 0.50 -8.93 -7.85
N PHE A 145 -0.57 -8.18 -8.13
CA PHE A 145 -0.81 -6.88 -7.50
C PHE A 145 -1.02 -6.98 -5.99
N ASP A 146 -1.79 -7.97 -5.51
CA ASP A 146 -2.00 -8.19 -4.08
C ASP A 146 -0.70 -8.58 -3.36
N MET A 147 0.13 -9.40 -4.00
CA MET A 147 1.47 -9.73 -3.50
C MET A 147 2.36 -8.48 -3.40
N PHE A 148 2.36 -7.65 -4.45
CA PHE A 148 3.08 -6.37 -4.46
C PHE A 148 2.64 -5.46 -3.30
N ARG A 149 1.33 -5.28 -3.06
CA ARG A 149 0.83 -4.50 -1.90
C ARG A 149 1.29 -5.09 -0.56
N THR A 150 1.31 -6.41 -0.45
CA THR A 150 1.77 -7.11 0.76
C THR A 150 3.26 -6.91 1.00
N GLU A 151 4.08 -7.01 -0.05
CA GLU A 151 5.52 -6.77 0.02
C GLU A 151 5.84 -5.33 0.41
N LEU A 152 5.12 -4.35 -0.14
CA LEU A 152 5.22 -2.94 0.26
C LEU A 152 4.92 -2.74 1.75
N ALA A 153 3.81 -3.29 2.25
CA ALA A 153 3.45 -3.17 3.66
C ALA A 153 4.52 -3.77 4.57
N ASN A 154 5.08 -4.92 4.18
CA ASN A 154 6.17 -5.57 4.91
C ASN A 154 7.47 -4.75 4.87
N GLU A 155 7.80 -4.12 3.73
CA GLU A 155 8.95 -3.23 3.60
C GLU A 155 8.84 -2.03 4.55
N VAL A 156 7.69 -1.33 4.52
CA VAL A 156 7.43 -0.18 5.39
C VAL A 156 7.45 -0.58 6.87
N SER A 157 6.87 -1.74 7.20
CA SER A 157 6.88 -2.26 8.59
C SER A 157 8.29 -2.58 9.08
N ARG A 158 9.14 -3.18 8.23
CA ARG A 158 10.56 -3.41 8.56
C ARG A 158 11.32 -2.10 8.75
N ARG A 159 11.05 -1.08 7.92
CA ARG A 159 11.63 0.25 8.06
C ARG A 159 11.26 0.89 9.40
N ALA A 160 9.99 0.80 9.79
CA ALA A 160 9.52 1.27 11.09
C ALA A 160 10.21 0.55 12.25
N ALA A 161 10.42 -0.77 12.12
CA ALA A 161 11.13 -1.56 13.13
C ALA A 161 12.63 -1.18 13.25
N VAL A 162 13.31 -0.90 12.14
CA VAL A 162 14.73 -0.48 12.13
C VAL A 162 14.91 0.92 12.72
N ILE A 163 14.04 1.87 12.37
CA ILE A 163 14.08 3.25 12.90
C ILE A 163 13.65 3.31 14.37
N GLY A 164 12.75 2.41 14.77
CA GLY A 164 12.10 2.40 16.08
C GLY A 164 10.82 3.25 16.09
N THR A 165 9.79 2.74 16.78
CA THR A 165 8.42 3.29 16.72
C THR A 165 8.35 4.78 17.09
N GLY A 166 9.07 5.24 18.13
CA GLY A 166 9.03 6.64 18.57
C GLY A 166 9.52 7.61 17.49
N LEU A 167 10.73 7.38 16.96
CA LEU A 167 11.30 8.21 15.90
C LEU A 167 10.54 8.06 14.58
N TYR A 168 10.06 6.86 14.26
CA TYR A 168 9.22 6.64 13.10
C TYR A 168 7.94 7.49 13.19
N CYS A 169 7.22 7.43 14.31
CA CYS A 169 5.99 8.19 14.46
C CYS A 169 6.19 9.71 14.53
N ALA A 170 7.31 10.18 15.07
CA ALA A 170 7.66 11.60 15.05
C ALA A 170 7.85 12.14 13.62
N ASN A 171 8.47 11.35 12.73
CA ASN A 171 8.78 11.79 11.37
C ASN A 171 7.65 11.57 10.37
N PHE A 172 6.85 10.50 10.51
CA PHE A 172 5.92 10.08 9.45
C PHE A 172 4.47 10.50 9.69
N VAL A 173 4.05 10.80 10.93
CA VAL A 173 2.65 11.23 11.18
C VAL A 173 2.38 12.62 10.59
N ASP A 174 3.30 13.56 10.72
CA ASP A 174 3.13 14.91 10.12
C ASP A 174 3.18 14.87 8.60
N ARG A 175 3.89 13.88 8.02
CA ARG A 175 3.88 13.64 6.58
C ARG A 175 2.54 13.09 6.10
N SER A 176 1.93 12.17 6.85
CA SER A 176 0.56 11.72 6.57
C SER A 176 -0.45 12.87 6.63
N LYS A 177 -0.23 13.85 7.52
CA LYS A 177 -1.04 15.07 7.57
C LYS A 177 -0.80 15.96 6.33
N ALA A 178 0.46 16.21 5.96
CA ALA A 178 0.76 16.98 4.75
C ALA A 178 0.19 16.33 3.48
N ALA A 179 0.18 15.00 3.41
CA ALA A 179 -0.43 14.27 2.29
C ALA A 179 -1.95 14.50 2.16
N MET A 180 -2.64 14.87 3.25
CA MET A 180 -4.06 15.22 3.21
C MET A 180 -4.31 16.56 2.52
N ASP A 181 -3.35 17.46 2.53
CA ASP A 181 -3.49 18.80 1.94
C ASP A 181 -3.22 18.77 0.42
N LEU A 182 -2.58 17.71 -0.08
CA LEU A 182 -2.33 17.53 -1.50
C LEU A 182 -3.64 17.30 -2.28
N THR A 183 -3.73 17.91 -3.46
CA THR A 183 -4.76 17.58 -4.45
C THR A 183 -4.38 16.30 -5.19
N ALA A 184 -5.34 15.68 -5.88
CA ALA A 184 -5.06 14.51 -6.71
C ALA A 184 -4.02 14.79 -7.79
N ASP A 185 -3.98 16.02 -8.30
CA ASP A 185 -2.97 16.43 -9.29
C ASP A 185 -1.60 16.66 -8.64
N ASP A 186 -1.54 17.25 -7.45
CA ASP A 186 -0.28 17.35 -6.71
C ASP A 186 0.30 15.98 -6.39
N ILE A 187 -0.56 15.02 -6.01
CA ILE A 187 -0.14 13.63 -5.80
C ILE A 187 0.41 13.06 -7.10
N ARG A 188 -0.26 13.24 -8.24
CA ARG A 188 0.24 12.77 -9.55
C ARG A 188 1.59 13.40 -9.92
N VAL A 189 1.77 14.69 -9.64
CA VAL A 189 3.03 15.40 -9.92
C VAL A 189 4.14 14.89 -9.02
N LEU A 190 3.90 14.81 -7.71
CA LEU A 190 4.85 14.29 -6.72
C LEU A 190 5.25 12.83 -6.99
N THR A 191 4.30 12.03 -7.50
CA THR A 191 4.53 10.63 -7.85
C THR A 191 5.10 10.41 -9.26
N GLY A 192 5.02 11.42 -10.12
CA GLY A 192 5.48 11.37 -11.50
C GLY A 192 6.94 11.78 -11.72
N ASP A 193 7.54 12.52 -10.79
CA ASP A 193 8.92 13.01 -10.89
C ASP A 193 9.81 12.44 -9.77
N GLU A 194 10.77 11.61 -10.16
CA GLU A 194 11.76 11.00 -9.26
C GLU A 194 12.56 12.05 -8.46
N LYS A 195 12.78 13.26 -9.02
CA LYS A 195 13.51 14.34 -8.34
C LYS A 195 12.66 15.00 -7.26
N SER A 196 11.36 15.12 -7.51
CA SER A 196 10.40 15.78 -6.63
C SER A 196 9.86 14.85 -5.54
N ALA A 197 9.92 13.53 -5.74
CA ALA A 197 9.50 12.54 -4.77
C ALA A 197 10.28 12.62 -3.43
N GLY A 198 11.45 13.29 -3.41
CA GLY A 198 12.27 13.47 -2.21
C GLY A 198 12.70 12.13 -1.61
N LEU A 199 12.86 12.07 -0.29
CA LEU A 199 13.22 10.83 0.43
C LEU A 199 12.13 9.73 0.34
N MET A 200 11.01 9.93 -0.39
CA MET A 200 10.07 8.86 -0.73
C MET A 200 10.67 8.02 -1.86
N HIS A 201 11.54 7.10 -1.44
CA HIS A 201 12.42 6.36 -2.31
C HIS A 201 11.66 5.55 -3.35
N LEU A 202 12.01 5.87 -4.60
CA LEU A 202 12.31 5.02 -5.75
C LEU A 202 11.32 3.87 -5.93
N SER A 203 10.54 4.02 -6.99
CA SER A 203 9.80 2.95 -7.63
C SER A 203 10.64 1.67 -7.66
N SER A 204 9.98 0.52 -7.54
CA SER A 204 10.67 -0.76 -7.63
C SER A 204 11.40 -0.96 -8.96
N LYS A 205 11.10 -0.13 -9.97
CA LYS A 205 11.75 -0.13 -11.30
C LYS A 205 11.87 1.30 -11.84
N PRO A 206 12.96 1.62 -12.56
CA PRO A 206 13.13 2.96 -13.13
C PRO A 206 12.09 3.27 -14.22
N LEU A 207 11.95 4.55 -14.54
CA LEU A 207 11.20 5.04 -15.70
C LEU A 207 11.80 4.51 -17.02
N CYS A 208 10.97 4.12 -17.98
CA CYS A 208 11.42 3.60 -19.28
C CYS A 208 12.04 4.66 -20.19
N ASP A 209 11.64 5.93 -20.03
CA ASP A 209 12.13 7.06 -20.82
C ASP A 209 13.37 7.72 -20.22
N VAL A 210 13.66 7.47 -18.95
CA VAL A 210 14.86 7.96 -18.29
C VAL A 210 15.90 6.86 -18.35
N GLN A 211 16.87 7.00 -19.27
CA GLN A 211 18.12 6.26 -19.11
C GLN A 211 18.80 6.83 -17.87
N VAL A 212 18.62 6.14 -16.75
CA VAL A 212 19.50 6.32 -15.60
C VAL A 212 20.88 5.94 -16.14
N VAL A 213 21.68 6.94 -16.45
CA VAL A 213 23.11 6.73 -16.65
C VAL A 213 23.56 6.20 -15.31
N SER A 214 23.69 4.88 -15.22
CA SER A 214 24.41 4.22 -14.14
C SER A 214 25.86 4.67 -14.30
N ASN A 215 26.12 5.92 -13.93
CA ASN A 215 27.46 6.29 -13.51
C ASN A 215 27.79 5.26 -12.44
N PRO A 216 28.91 4.53 -12.58
CA PRO A 216 29.29 3.51 -11.61
C PRO A 216 29.14 4.15 -10.25
N ASP A 217 28.29 3.55 -9.40
CA ASP A 217 28.04 4.05 -8.05
C ASP A 217 29.40 4.44 -7.50
N VAL A 218 29.58 5.73 -7.23
CA VAL A 218 30.76 6.20 -6.54
C VAL A 218 30.77 5.34 -5.29
N ASN A 219 31.77 4.48 -5.13
CA ASN A 219 31.86 3.57 -4.00
C ASN A 219 31.79 4.45 -2.75
N TYR A 220 30.59 4.62 -2.20
CA TYR A 220 30.44 5.06 -0.84
C TYR A 220 30.96 3.86 -0.08
N ASP A 221 32.15 4.01 0.50
CA ASP A 221 32.63 3.16 1.59
C ASP A 221 31.57 3.26 2.69
N VAL A 222 30.48 2.50 2.53
CA VAL A 222 29.55 2.20 3.60
C VAL A 222 30.43 1.46 4.58
N ALA A 223 30.87 2.16 5.63
CA ALA A 223 31.65 1.59 6.70
C ALA A 223 30.99 0.27 7.11
N GLN A 224 31.56 -0.84 6.62
CA GLN A 224 31.07 -2.16 6.93
C GLN A 224 31.12 -2.23 8.44
N ALA A 225 29.95 -2.37 9.07
CA ALA A 225 29.89 -2.69 10.49
C ALA A 225 30.87 -3.85 10.71
N PRO A 226 31.84 -3.72 11.63
CA PRO A 226 32.90 -4.70 11.79
C PRO A 226 32.26 -6.06 11.94
N ALA A 227 32.65 -6.99 11.06
CA ALA A 227 32.16 -8.35 11.08
C ALA A 227 32.20 -8.85 12.52
N SER A 228 31.02 -9.16 13.07
CA SER A 228 30.91 -9.82 14.36
C SER A 228 31.79 -11.06 14.30
N ARG A 229 32.91 -11.03 15.01
CA ARG A 229 33.81 -12.17 15.17
C ARG A 229 32.98 -13.32 15.72
N SER A 230 32.61 -14.25 14.85
CA SER A 230 32.14 -15.58 15.22
C SER A 230 33.29 -16.29 15.94
N GLY A 231 33.34 -16.09 17.25
CA GLY A 231 34.24 -16.78 18.15
C GLY A 231 33.73 -18.19 18.44
N SER A 232 34.57 -19.16 18.10
CA SER A 232 34.80 -20.45 18.76
C SER A 232 33.68 -21.49 18.80
N ALA A 233 33.90 -22.51 17.98
CA ALA A 233 33.57 -23.92 18.16
C ALA A 233 33.20 -24.31 19.62
N ALA A 234 31.92 -24.58 19.84
CA ALA A 234 31.46 -25.40 20.95
C ALA A 234 31.41 -26.86 20.47
N THR A 235 32.18 -27.69 21.16
CA THR A 235 32.32 -29.14 21.00
C THR A 235 30.96 -29.84 21.04
N ALA A 236 30.71 -30.70 20.04
CA ALA A 236 29.53 -31.54 19.96
C ALA A 236 29.54 -32.56 21.12
N SER A 237 28.64 -32.39 22.10
CA SER A 237 28.33 -33.43 23.09
C SER A 237 27.12 -34.22 22.60
N LYS A 238 27.34 -35.50 22.36
CA LYS A 238 26.39 -36.48 21.85
C LYS A 238 25.52 -36.98 22.99
N SER A 239 24.27 -36.51 23.10
CA SER A 239 23.26 -37.08 24.01
C SER A 239 22.21 -37.86 23.23
N THR A 240 22.40 -39.18 23.16
CA THR A 240 21.37 -40.16 22.83
C THR A 240 20.34 -40.20 23.95
N GLY A 241 19.15 -39.64 23.71
CA GLY A 241 18.02 -39.67 24.64
C GLY A 241 16.71 -39.89 23.89
N LYS A 242 16.31 -41.15 23.75
CA LYS A 242 15.03 -41.59 23.20
C LYS A 242 13.92 -41.26 24.21
N ALA A 243 13.10 -40.24 23.93
CA ALA A 243 11.89 -39.95 24.70
C ALA A 243 10.67 -40.05 23.79
N THR A 244 9.91 -41.12 23.95
CA THR A 244 8.57 -41.33 23.39
C THR A 244 7.58 -40.35 24.05
N ALA A 245 7.10 -39.37 23.30
CA ALA A 245 6.05 -38.45 23.74
C ALA A 245 4.67 -39.01 23.38
N LYS A 246 3.92 -39.34 24.45
CA LYS A 246 2.53 -39.80 24.49
C LYS A 246 1.58 -38.66 24.12
N ALA A 247 0.60 -38.92 23.27
CA ALA A 247 -0.39 -37.96 22.80
C ALA A 247 -1.24 -37.38 23.96
N PRO A 248 -1.45 -36.05 24.04
CA PRO A 248 -2.38 -35.46 24.99
C PRO A 248 -3.84 -35.67 24.53
N GLY A 249 -4.66 -36.13 25.48
CA GLY A 249 -6.04 -36.56 25.28
C GLY A 249 -7.03 -35.42 24.98
N LYS A 250 -8.15 -35.85 24.38
CA LYS A 250 -9.37 -35.08 24.11
C LYS A 250 -9.86 -34.29 25.33
N PRO A 251 -10.21 -33.00 25.18
CA PRO A 251 -10.98 -32.26 26.18
C PRO A 251 -12.41 -32.80 26.28
N LYS A 252 -12.87 -32.97 27.52
CA LYS A 252 -14.21 -33.42 27.92
C LYS A 252 -15.17 -32.22 27.87
N GLU A 253 -16.33 -32.39 27.24
CA GLU A 253 -17.44 -31.42 27.22
C GLU A 253 -17.90 -31.06 28.64
N PRO A 254 -18.08 -29.76 28.97
CA PRO A 254 -18.82 -29.37 30.17
C PRO A 254 -20.33 -29.32 29.90
N ALA A 255 -21.06 -29.78 30.92
CA ALA A 255 -22.49 -30.00 30.99
C ALA A 255 -23.35 -28.74 30.78
N LYS A 256 -24.55 -28.96 30.26
CA LYS A 256 -25.63 -28.00 30.02
C LYS A 256 -26.10 -27.38 31.34
N ALA A 257 -26.01 -26.05 31.46
CA ALA A 257 -26.73 -25.29 32.48
C ALA A 257 -28.12 -24.92 31.97
N GLN A 258 -29.16 -25.32 32.72
CA GLN A 258 -30.55 -24.95 32.47
C GLN A 258 -30.75 -23.45 32.80
N VAL A 259 -31.41 -22.73 31.91
CA VAL A 259 -31.89 -21.37 32.14
C VAL A 259 -33.33 -21.47 32.68
N VAL A 260 -33.53 -21.02 33.91
CA VAL A 260 -34.85 -20.86 34.52
C VAL A 260 -35.42 -19.51 34.07
N SER A 261 -36.53 -19.55 33.34
CA SER A 261 -37.30 -18.38 32.92
C SER A 261 -38.03 -17.76 34.12
N ALA A 262 -37.70 -16.51 34.46
CA ALA A 262 -38.51 -15.69 35.34
C ALA A 262 -39.49 -14.86 34.50
N LYS A 263 -40.79 -15.10 34.74
CA LYS A 263 -41.94 -14.43 34.15
C LYS A 263 -42.17 -13.10 34.87
N ARG A 264 -42.28 -12.00 34.13
CA ARG A 264 -42.97 -10.77 34.55
C ARG A 264 -43.87 -10.33 33.41
#